data_AF-U9TA87-F1
#
_entry.id   AF-U9TA87-F1
#
_cell.length_a   1.000
_cell.length_b   1.000
_cell.length_c   1.000
_cell.angle_alpha   90.00
_cell.angle_beta   90.00
_cell.angle_gamma   90.00
#
_symmetry.space_group_name_H-M   'P 1'
#
loop_
_entity.id
_entity.type
_entity.pdbx_description
1 polymer ?
#
loop_
_entity_poly.entity_id
_entity_poly.type
_entity_poly.pdbx_seq_one_letter_code
_entity_poly.pdbx_strand_id
1 'polypeptide(L)'
;MTHAEAAKKHEIFGLITEIRDLLDKIGEIVQAAEHNKRICKALKQRIYVMYLAILDLKVHGDDKECFNENNRQSLQNLVDVIKKIKEFVVDISQMTTLLKSNYNQPKNIEKTFKELCKEFDDCIIGVSSKFNTTIKNKIYPKEEAEALKADQDELNNYFEIAEIRVDNEDNKKKLLKVNKMNNDMEEFLDKQMENENNSKVNQSKNDEIFQENQLIFSDYKKTDKEPRKDGNVTKWVNVKNEDEEYAFKSISEKDKRSVQNQVTILRELHDWQNIIKFYGLTNDGNKWYS
;
A
#
# COMPACT_ATOMS: atom_id res chain seq x y z
N MET A 1 14.92 0.39 -48.10
CA MET A 1 15.04 0.94 -46.73
C MET A 1 16.49 1.39 -46.54
N THR A 2 16.71 2.67 -46.26
CA THR A 2 18.05 3.22 -46.02
C THR A 2 18.52 2.86 -44.60
N HIS A 3 19.84 2.89 -44.35
CA HIS A 3 20.38 2.63 -43.01
C HIS A 3 19.82 3.58 -41.94
N ALA A 4 19.48 4.82 -42.32
CA ALA A 4 18.86 5.80 -41.43
C ALA A 4 17.40 5.45 -41.08
N GLU A 5 16.61 4.95 -42.03
CA GLU A 5 15.24 4.47 -41.79
C GLU A 5 15.23 3.24 -40.87
N ALA A 6 16.18 2.32 -41.05
CA ALA A 6 16.32 1.14 -40.20
C ALA A 6 16.66 1.50 -38.74
N ALA A 7 17.55 2.49 -38.53
CA ALA A 7 17.93 2.95 -37.20
C ALA A 7 16.74 3.61 -36.45
N LYS A 8 15.97 4.47 -37.13
CA LYS A 8 14.78 5.11 -36.56
C LYS A 8 13.71 4.10 -36.15
N LYS A 9 13.49 3.08 -36.99
CA LYS A 9 12.57 1.98 -36.70
C LYS A 9 13.00 1.19 -35.46
N HIS A 10 14.30 0.91 -35.32
CA HIS A 10 14.85 0.23 -34.14
C HIS A 10 14.64 1.05 -32.86
N GLU A 11 14.89 2.36 -32.89
CA GLU A 11 14.73 3.24 -31.73
C GLU A 11 13.27 3.32 -31.25
N ILE A 12 12.32 3.48 -32.18
CA ILE A 12 10.90 3.49 -31.85
C ILE A 12 10.47 2.15 -31.25
N PHE A 13 10.97 1.00 -31.76
CA PHE A 13 10.71 -0.29 -31.13
C PHE A 13 11.28 -0.41 -29.71
N GLY A 14 12.43 0.21 -29.44
CA GLY A 14 12.97 0.35 -28.09
C GLY A 14 11.98 1.05 -27.16
N LEU A 15 11.45 2.21 -27.58
CA LEU A 15 10.46 2.97 -26.80
C LEU A 15 9.17 2.19 -26.53
N ILE A 16 8.66 1.47 -27.53
CA ILE A 16 7.45 0.64 -27.38
C ILE A 16 7.68 -0.49 -26.37
N THR A 17 8.88 -1.08 -26.39
CA THR A 17 9.27 -2.12 -25.42
C THR A 17 9.35 -1.53 -24.02
N GLU A 18 9.96 -0.35 -23.87
CA GLU A 18 10.04 0.35 -22.58
C GLU A 18 8.65 0.70 -22.01
N ILE A 19 7.71 1.14 -22.85
CA ILE A 19 6.30 1.38 -22.44
C ILE A 19 5.67 0.10 -21.89
N ARG A 20 5.89 -1.06 -22.55
CA ARG A 20 5.38 -2.35 -22.10
C ARG A 20 5.96 -2.72 -20.73
N ASP A 21 7.27 -2.62 -20.57
CA ASP A 21 7.94 -2.95 -19.32
C ASP A 21 7.49 -2.04 -18.16
N LEU A 22 7.23 -0.76 -18.44
CA LEU A 22 6.66 0.17 -17.47
C LEU A 22 5.22 -0.19 -17.11
N LEU A 23 4.40 -0.55 -18.10
CA LEU A 23 3.02 -0.99 -17.88
C LEU A 23 2.96 -2.24 -16.99
N ASP A 24 3.82 -3.22 -17.23
CA ASP A 24 3.89 -4.45 -16.43
C ASP A 24 4.28 -4.13 -14.98
N LYS A 25 5.32 -3.30 -14.77
CA LYS A 25 5.73 -2.83 -13.44
C LYS A 25 4.63 -2.05 -12.71
N ILE A 26 3.95 -1.14 -13.40
CA ILE A 26 2.79 -0.42 -12.84
C ILE A 26 1.68 -1.42 -12.51
N GLY A 27 1.49 -2.44 -13.34
CA GLY A 27 0.54 -3.52 -13.12
C GLY A 27 0.76 -4.27 -11.81
N GLU A 28 2.01 -4.60 -11.49
CA GLU A 28 2.42 -5.23 -10.23
C GLU A 28 2.12 -4.31 -9.03
N ILE A 29 2.50 -3.02 -9.11
CA ILE A 29 2.25 -2.05 -8.04
C ILE A 29 0.74 -1.87 -7.79
N VAL A 30 -0.05 -1.77 -8.86
CA VAL A 30 -1.52 -1.62 -8.77
C VAL A 30 -2.16 -2.86 -8.16
N GLN A 31 -1.63 -4.05 -8.41
CA GLN A 31 -2.12 -5.29 -7.82
C GLN A 31 -1.83 -5.35 -6.31
N ALA A 32 -0.67 -4.87 -5.89
CA ALA A 32 -0.25 -4.81 -4.48
C ALA A 32 -0.73 -3.54 -3.74
N ALA A 33 -1.43 -2.61 -4.41
CA ALA A 33 -1.83 -1.34 -3.82
C ALA A 33 -2.76 -1.56 -2.63
N GLU A 34 -2.51 -0.89 -1.52
CA GLU A 34 -3.35 -0.88 -0.32
C GLU A 34 -4.40 0.24 -0.41
N HIS A 35 -3.95 1.42 -0.85
CA HIS A 35 -4.71 2.66 -0.92
C HIS A 35 -4.81 3.18 -2.37
N ASN A 36 -5.72 4.14 -2.60
CA ASN A 36 -5.86 4.85 -3.88
C ASN A 36 -6.01 3.89 -5.09
N LYS A 37 -6.64 2.74 -4.87
CA LYS A 37 -6.70 1.63 -5.83
C LYS A 37 -7.41 2.05 -7.12
N ARG A 38 -8.41 2.92 -7.04
CA ARG A 38 -9.24 3.28 -8.20
C ARG A 38 -8.45 4.19 -9.14
N ILE A 39 -7.76 5.20 -8.62
CA ILE A 39 -6.93 6.08 -9.43
C ILE A 39 -5.65 5.39 -9.95
N CYS A 40 -5.06 4.47 -9.18
CA CYS A 40 -3.96 3.63 -9.66
C CYS A 40 -4.41 2.76 -10.85
N LYS A 41 -5.59 2.15 -10.78
CA LYS A 41 -6.19 1.39 -11.90
C LYS A 41 -6.50 2.27 -13.10
N ALA A 42 -7.01 3.48 -12.89
CA ALA A 42 -7.29 4.43 -13.96
C ALA A 42 -6.02 4.79 -14.75
N LEU A 43 -4.92 5.12 -14.06
CA LEU A 43 -3.64 5.44 -14.69
C LEU A 43 -3.07 4.23 -15.47
N LYS A 44 -3.13 3.04 -14.89
CA LYS A 44 -2.75 1.80 -15.60
C LYS A 44 -3.58 1.59 -16.87
N GLN A 45 -4.89 1.81 -16.80
CA GLN A 45 -5.79 1.62 -17.92
C GLN A 45 -5.48 2.59 -19.07
N ARG A 46 -5.17 3.85 -18.77
CA ARG A 46 -4.72 4.84 -19.77
C ARG A 46 -3.50 4.34 -20.55
N ILE A 47 -2.49 3.83 -19.83
CA ILE A 47 -1.26 3.31 -20.42
C ILE A 47 -1.55 2.05 -21.26
N TYR A 48 -2.39 1.14 -20.75
CA TYR A 48 -2.78 -0.07 -21.47
C TYR A 48 -3.50 0.24 -22.79
N VAL A 49 -4.48 1.15 -22.76
CA VAL A 49 -5.21 1.58 -23.96
C VAL A 49 -4.26 2.19 -24.99
N MET A 50 -3.33 3.05 -24.55
CA MET A 50 -2.32 3.65 -25.43
C MET A 50 -1.38 2.60 -26.02
N TYR A 51 -0.91 1.66 -25.20
CA TYR A 51 -0.04 0.56 -25.65
C TYR A 51 -0.72 -0.31 -26.72
N LEU A 52 -2.00 -0.67 -26.52
CA LEU A 52 -2.77 -1.41 -27.52
C LEU A 52 -2.91 -0.65 -28.83
N ALA A 53 -3.18 0.65 -28.76
CA ALA A 53 -3.24 1.51 -29.93
C ALA A 53 -1.90 1.49 -30.69
N ILE A 54 -0.78 1.69 -30.00
CA ILE A 54 0.56 1.63 -30.59
C ILE A 54 0.83 0.28 -31.27
N LEU A 55 0.45 -0.83 -30.65
CA LEU A 55 0.59 -2.17 -31.22
C LEU A 55 -0.23 -2.34 -32.50
N ASP A 56 -1.48 -1.89 -32.50
CA ASP A 56 -2.36 -1.94 -33.68
C ASP A 56 -1.71 -1.20 -34.87
N LEU A 57 -1.15 -0.01 -34.61
CA LEU A 57 -0.43 0.75 -35.63
C LEU A 57 0.85 0.05 -36.10
N LYS A 58 1.59 -0.60 -35.20
CA LYS A 58 2.77 -1.38 -35.59
C LYS A 58 2.42 -2.53 -36.54
N VAL A 59 1.23 -3.14 -36.38
CA VAL A 59 0.80 -4.29 -37.19
C VAL A 59 0.12 -3.86 -38.48
N HIS A 60 -0.68 -2.79 -38.44
CA HIS A 60 -1.59 -2.41 -39.53
C HIS A 60 -1.29 -1.05 -40.18
N GLY A 61 -0.35 -0.26 -39.63
CA GLY A 61 0.01 1.07 -40.12
C GLY A 61 1.00 1.07 -41.29
N ASP A 62 1.04 2.18 -42.03
CA ASP A 62 2.13 2.46 -42.97
C ASP A 62 3.39 2.80 -42.17
N ASP A 63 4.48 2.06 -42.41
CA ASP A 63 5.79 2.26 -41.80
C ASP A 63 6.24 3.74 -41.86
N LYS A 64 5.95 4.47 -42.95
CA LYS A 64 6.36 5.88 -43.08
C LYS A 64 5.55 6.83 -42.20
N GLU A 65 4.27 6.54 -42.00
CA GLU A 65 3.40 7.32 -41.12
C GLU A 65 3.68 7.00 -39.64
N CYS A 66 4.06 5.75 -39.35
CA CYS A 66 4.39 5.23 -38.04
C CYS A 66 5.78 5.66 -37.53
N PHE A 67 6.82 5.47 -38.35
CA PHE A 67 8.22 5.63 -37.94
C PHE A 67 8.80 6.98 -38.36
N ASN A 68 8.12 8.06 -37.98
CA ASN A 68 8.56 9.43 -38.23
C ASN A 68 9.12 10.11 -36.96
N GLU A 69 9.81 11.24 -37.15
CA GLU A 69 10.50 11.96 -36.08
C GLU A 69 9.57 12.55 -35.02
N ASN A 70 8.39 13.03 -35.44
CA ASN A 70 7.40 13.58 -34.51
C ASN A 70 6.86 12.48 -33.59
N ASN A 71 6.54 11.31 -34.16
CA ASN A 71 6.08 10.16 -33.38
C ASN A 71 7.18 9.68 -32.42
N ARG A 72 8.45 9.67 -32.84
CA ARG A 72 9.59 9.34 -31.97
C ARG A 72 9.62 10.27 -30.75
N GLN A 73 9.55 11.58 -30.97
CA GLN A 73 9.58 12.55 -29.89
C GLN A 73 8.35 12.43 -28.98
N SER A 74 7.16 12.23 -29.54
CA SER A 74 5.93 12.05 -28.74
C SER A 74 5.96 10.75 -27.93
N LEU A 75 6.51 9.66 -28.46
CA LEU A 75 6.71 8.41 -27.71
C LEU A 75 7.76 8.57 -26.61
N GLN A 76 8.83 9.32 -26.86
CA GLN A 76 9.82 9.63 -25.81
C GLN A 76 9.18 10.43 -24.67
N ASN A 77 8.41 11.48 -25.00
CA ASN A 77 7.68 12.26 -24.01
C ASN A 77 6.67 11.38 -23.23
N LEU A 78 6.00 10.46 -23.93
CA LEU A 78 5.08 9.50 -23.32
C LEU A 78 5.80 8.59 -22.33
N VAL A 79 6.97 8.05 -22.67
CA VAL A 79 7.81 7.25 -21.76
C VAL A 79 8.14 8.05 -20.50
N ASP A 80 8.51 9.33 -20.65
CA ASP A 80 8.86 10.18 -19.51
C ASP A 80 7.65 10.44 -18.60
N VAL A 81 6.47 10.69 -19.17
CA VAL A 81 5.22 10.82 -18.41
C VAL A 81 4.86 9.51 -17.71
N ILE A 82 5.01 8.36 -18.37
CA ILE A 82 4.74 7.05 -17.76
C ILE A 82 5.69 6.77 -16.58
N LYS A 83 6.95 7.21 -16.65
CA LYS A 83 7.89 7.13 -15.51
C LYS A 83 7.39 7.96 -14.32
N LYS A 84 6.94 9.19 -14.55
CA LYS A 84 6.32 10.02 -13.50
C LYS A 84 5.05 9.37 -12.93
N ILE A 85 4.21 8.80 -13.79
CA ILE A 85 3.01 8.04 -13.37
C ILE A 85 3.41 6.87 -12.47
N LYS A 86 4.45 6.11 -12.84
CA LYS A 86 4.95 5.01 -12.03
C LYS A 86 5.38 5.50 -10.64
N GLU A 87 6.17 6.57 -10.57
CA GLU A 87 6.61 7.16 -9.29
C GLU A 87 5.41 7.58 -8.44
N PHE A 88 4.45 8.29 -9.03
CA PHE A 88 3.24 8.71 -8.35
C PHE A 88 2.40 7.53 -7.85
N VAL A 89 2.24 6.48 -8.66
CA VAL A 89 1.53 5.25 -8.27
C VAL A 89 2.25 4.54 -7.12
N VAL A 90 3.58 4.49 -7.11
CA VAL A 90 4.35 4.00 -5.95
C VAL A 90 4.03 4.84 -4.71
N ASP A 91 4.08 6.16 -4.84
CA ASP A 91 3.91 7.06 -3.70
C ASP A 91 2.54 6.93 -3.04
N ILE A 92 1.46 6.83 -3.82
CA ILE A 92 0.09 6.86 -3.29
C ILE A 92 -0.49 5.48 -2.98
N SER A 93 0.12 4.39 -3.47
CA SER A 93 -0.44 3.04 -3.33
C SER A 93 -0.23 2.41 -1.95
N GLN A 94 0.80 2.85 -1.23
CA GLN A 94 1.19 2.31 0.08
C GLN A 94 1.13 3.41 1.14
N MET A 95 0.66 3.07 2.35
CA MET A 95 0.56 4.07 3.43
C MET A 95 1.94 4.65 3.80
N THR A 96 2.98 3.81 3.78
CA THR A 96 4.35 4.21 4.14
C THR A 96 4.91 5.31 3.23
N THR A 97 4.72 5.17 1.92
CA THR A 97 5.19 6.16 0.94
C THR A 97 4.30 7.39 0.94
N LEU A 98 2.98 7.21 1.07
CA LEU A 98 2.01 8.30 1.07
C LEU A 98 2.31 9.31 2.19
N LEU A 99 2.59 8.80 3.40
CA LEU A 99 2.96 9.64 4.55
C LEU A 99 4.35 10.30 4.40
N LYS A 100 5.28 9.67 3.68
CA LYS A 100 6.63 10.23 3.42
C LYS A 100 6.62 11.29 2.33
N SER A 101 5.87 11.07 1.26
CA SER A 101 5.86 11.88 0.02
C SER A 101 4.89 13.06 0.07
N ASN A 102 4.49 13.51 1.27
CA ASN A 102 3.61 14.67 1.48
C ASN A 102 2.23 14.56 0.80
N TYR A 103 1.76 13.31 0.58
CA TYR A 103 0.42 12.99 0.10
C TYR A 103 -0.57 12.70 1.23
N ASN A 104 -0.19 13.03 2.47
CA ASN A 104 -1.08 13.07 3.63
C ASN A 104 -2.25 14.07 3.47
N GLN A 105 -2.21 14.91 2.44
CA GLN A 105 -3.30 15.77 2.01
C GLN A 105 -3.88 15.29 0.68
N PRO A 106 -5.16 14.85 0.63
CA PRO A 106 -5.79 14.38 -0.60
C PRO A 106 -5.84 15.40 -1.74
N LYS A 107 -5.74 16.71 -1.43
CA LYS A 107 -5.63 17.78 -2.44
C LYS A 107 -4.33 17.69 -3.27
N ASN A 108 -3.22 17.27 -2.66
CA ASN A 108 -1.95 17.09 -3.36
C ASN A 108 -2.02 15.93 -4.34
N ILE A 109 -2.73 14.86 -3.96
CA ILE A 109 -3.01 13.70 -4.84
C ILE A 109 -3.83 14.15 -6.04
N GLU A 110 -4.94 14.86 -5.82
CA GLU A 110 -5.80 15.34 -6.91
C GLU A 110 -5.06 16.27 -7.87
N LYS A 111 -4.26 17.20 -7.36
CA LYS A 111 -3.46 18.08 -8.20
C LYS A 111 -2.51 17.28 -9.09
N THR A 112 -1.71 16.40 -8.50
CA THR A 112 -0.72 15.60 -9.23
C THR A 112 -1.39 14.66 -10.23
N PHE A 113 -2.49 14.00 -9.84
CA PHE A 113 -3.26 13.12 -10.72
C PHE A 113 -3.77 13.86 -11.96
N LYS A 114 -4.38 15.04 -11.78
CA LYS A 114 -4.90 15.86 -12.89
C LYS A 114 -3.78 16.36 -13.80
N GLU A 115 -2.64 16.77 -13.24
CA GLU A 115 -1.46 17.19 -14.00
C GLU A 115 -0.91 16.04 -14.86
N LEU A 116 -0.73 14.84 -14.27
CA LEU A 116 -0.26 13.67 -15.01
C LEU A 116 -1.23 13.21 -16.11
N CYS A 117 -2.54 13.23 -15.85
CA CYS A 117 -3.53 12.89 -16.87
C CYS A 117 -3.46 13.86 -18.04
N LYS A 118 -3.30 15.16 -17.76
CA LYS A 118 -3.15 16.19 -18.79
C LYS A 118 -1.85 16.01 -19.59
N GLU A 119 -0.71 15.84 -18.92
CA GLU A 119 0.58 15.58 -19.60
C GLU A 119 0.50 14.33 -20.51
N PHE A 120 -0.19 13.29 -20.05
CA PHE A 120 -0.41 12.07 -20.82
C PHE A 120 -1.30 12.31 -22.05
N ASP A 121 -2.40 13.04 -21.88
CA ASP A 121 -3.32 13.40 -22.98
C ASP A 121 -2.62 14.27 -24.03
N ASP A 122 -1.77 15.21 -23.61
CA ASP A 122 -0.96 16.05 -24.49
C ASP A 122 0.03 15.21 -25.31
N CYS A 123 0.61 14.16 -24.72
CA CYS A 123 1.47 13.21 -25.43
C CYS A 123 0.69 12.40 -26.48
N ILE A 124 -0.52 11.93 -26.16
CA ILE A 124 -1.37 11.16 -27.10
C ILE A 124 -1.70 11.99 -28.35
N ILE A 125 -2.00 13.27 -28.19
CA ILE A 125 -2.31 14.18 -29.31
C ILE A 125 -1.13 14.24 -30.29
N GLY A 126 0.11 14.17 -29.79
CA GLY A 126 1.33 14.25 -30.60
C GLY A 126 1.66 13.00 -31.43
N VAL A 127 1.27 11.80 -30.99
CA VAL A 127 1.71 10.53 -31.63
C VAL A 127 1.01 10.27 -32.97
N SER A 128 -0.27 10.66 -33.16
CA SER A 128 -0.95 10.84 -34.48
C SER A 128 -2.45 11.13 -34.29
N SER A 129 -3.05 11.84 -35.24
CA SER A 129 -4.49 12.18 -35.23
C SER A 129 -5.42 10.96 -35.31
N LYS A 130 -4.97 9.86 -35.93
CA LYS A 130 -5.72 8.57 -36.01
C LYS A 130 -5.75 7.84 -34.67
N PHE A 131 -4.75 8.05 -33.80
CA PHE A 131 -4.73 7.48 -32.45
C PHE A 131 -5.67 8.18 -31.49
N ASN A 132 -5.73 9.50 -31.61
CA ASN A 132 -6.50 10.36 -30.73
C ASN A 132 -7.98 9.92 -30.65
N THR A 133 -8.58 9.54 -31.78
CA THR A 133 -9.98 9.07 -31.82
C THR A 133 -10.17 7.69 -31.19
N THR A 134 -9.27 6.74 -31.45
CA THR A 134 -9.35 5.38 -30.90
C THR A 134 -9.14 5.35 -29.38
N ILE A 135 -8.22 6.18 -28.88
CA ILE A 135 -7.88 6.26 -27.46
C ILE A 135 -8.93 7.05 -26.67
N LYS A 136 -9.39 8.19 -27.20
CA LYS A 136 -10.42 9.02 -26.53
C LYS A 136 -11.72 8.27 -26.24
N ASN A 137 -12.07 7.28 -27.07
CA ASN A 137 -13.26 6.48 -26.87
C ASN A 137 -13.12 5.41 -25.76
N LYS A 138 -11.89 5.18 -25.27
CA LYS A 138 -11.54 4.14 -24.28
C LYS A 138 -10.96 4.70 -22.99
N ILE A 139 -10.78 6.03 -22.92
CA ILE A 139 -10.48 6.78 -21.71
C ILE A 139 -11.77 7.44 -21.26
N TYR A 140 -12.11 7.32 -19.98
CA TYR A 140 -13.39 7.78 -19.43
C TYR A 140 -13.16 8.83 -18.32
N PRO A 141 -12.92 10.11 -18.67
CA PRO A 141 -12.57 11.14 -17.68
C PRO A 141 -13.59 11.32 -16.56
N LYS A 142 -14.87 11.03 -16.85
CA LYS A 142 -15.93 11.07 -15.84
C LYS A 142 -15.76 9.98 -14.78
N GLU A 143 -15.51 8.74 -15.20
CA GLU A 143 -15.27 7.61 -14.31
C GLU A 143 -13.99 7.82 -13.49
N GLU A 144 -12.98 8.46 -14.08
CA GLU A 144 -11.73 8.81 -13.39
C GLU A 144 -11.95 9.89 -12.33
N ALA A 145 -12.80 10.89 -12.60
CA ALA A 145 -13.16 11.90 -11.61
C ALA A 145 -13.96 11.29 -10.45
N GLU A 146 -14.85 10.34 -10.74
CA GLU A 146 -15.58 9.58 -9.73
C GLU A 146 -14.65 8.69 -8.90
N ALA A 147 -13.71 8.00 -9.55
CA ALA A 147 -12.66 7.21 -8.90
C ALA A 147 -11.78 8.05 -7.99
N LEU A 148 -11.33 9.22 -8.46
CA LEU A 148 -10.53 10.16 -7.68
C LEU A 148 -11.29 10.64 -6.45
N LYS A 149 -12.55 11.04 -6.62
CA LYS A 149 -13.37 11.49 -5.49
C LYS A 149 -13.55 10.36 -4.46
N ALA A 150 -13.86 9.15 -4.91
CA ALA A 150 -14.04 8.01 -4.02
C ALA A 150 -12.77 7.67 -3.22
N ASP A 151 -11.60 7.67 -3.88
CA ASP A 151 -10.32 7.42 -3.20
C ASP A 151 -9.96 8.57 -2.23
N GLN A 152 -10.23 9.83 -2.60
CA GLN A 152 -10.04 10.97 -1.71
C GLN A 152 -10.94 10.91 -0.48
N ASP A 153 -12.23 10.56 -0.63
CA ASP A 153 -13.19 10.46 0.47
C ASP A 153 -12.79 9.33 1.45
N GLU A 154 -12.36 8.18 0.92
CA GLU A 154 -11.86 7.05 1.71
C GLU A 154 -10.59 7.41 2.50
N LEU A 155 -9.63 8.06 1.83
CA LEU A 155 -8.39 8.49 2.45
C LEU A 155 -8.60 9.60 3.50
N ASN A 156 -9.49 10.54 3.20
CA ASN A 156 -9.91 11.57 4.14
C ASN A 156 -10.47 10.92 5.41
N ASN A 157 -11.44 10.02 5.28
CA ASN A 157 -12.05 9.32 6.41
C ASN A 157 -10.99 8.58 7.25
N TYR A 158 -10.07 7.88 6.59
CA TYR A 158 -8.96 7.20 7.26
C TYR A 158 -8.10 8.16 8.11
N PHE A 159 -7.68 9.30 7.56
CA PHE A 159 -6.89 10.28 8.30
C PHE A 159 -7.67 11.03 9.39
N GLU A 160 -8.99 11.11 9.27
CA GLU A 160 -9.88 11.62 10.32
C GLU A 160 -9.84 10.67 11.52
N ILE A 161 -10.04 9.37 11.28
CA ILE A 161 -10.01 8.32 12.32
C ILE A 161 -8.63 8.21 12.95
N ALA A 162 -7.56 8.34 12.17
CA ALA A 162 -6.19 8.28 12.64
C ALA A 162 -5.69 9.59 13.28
N GLU A 163 -6.50 10.66 13.29
CA GLU A 163 -6.15 11.98 13.83
C GLU A 163 -4.88 12.59 13.21
N ILE A 164 -4.70 12.43 11.89
CA ILE A 164 -3.48 12.85 11.15
C ILE A 164 -3.66 14.17 10.40
N ARG A 165 -4.89 14.67 10.23
CA ARG A 165 -5.25 15.75 9.29
C ARG A 165 -4.58 17.12 9.51
N VAL A 166 -3.86 17.33 10.62
CA VAL A 166 -3.29 18.63 11.01
C VAL A 166 -1.82 18.48 11.45
N ASP A 167 -1.01 17.84 10.60
CA ASP A 167 0.44 17.67 10.81
C ASP A 167 0.81 17.15 12.21
N ASN A 168 0.01 16.21 12.73
CA ASN A 168 0.33 15.51 13.96
C ASN A 168 1.47 14.52 13.66
N GLU A 169 2.70 15.03 13.66
CA GLU A 169 3.92 14.28 13.35
C GLU A 169 4.11 13.08 14.29
N ASP A 170 3.60 13.14 15.52
CA ASP A 170 3.66 12.01 16.45
C ASP A 170 2.72 10.88 16.01
N ASN A 171 1.47 11.18 15.68
CA ASN A 171 0.53 10.18 15.15
C ASN A 171 1.01 9.60 13.82
N LYS A 172 1.59 10.45 12.95
CA LYS A 172 2.20 10.02 11.69
C LYS A 172 3.38 9.07 11.91
N LYS A 173 4.29 9.37 12.85
CA LYS A 173 5.41 8.47 13.22
C LYS A 173 4.91 7.16 13.80
N LYS A 174 3.91 7.19 14.69
CA LYS A 174 3.28 5.99 15.25
C LYS A 174 2.69 5.12 14.13
N LEU A 175 1.93 5.72 13.20
CA LEU A 175 1.33 4.99 12.08
C LEU A 175 2.39 4.43 11.12
N LEU A 176 3.46 5.17 10.82
CA LEU A 176 4.58 4.66 10.02
C LEU A 176 5.24 3.44 10.68
N LYS A 177 5.42 3.47 12.00
CA LYS A 177 5.98 2.35 12.77
C LYS A 177 5.06 1.12 12.69
N VAL A 178 3.75 1.32 12.87
CA VAL A 178 2.74 0.25 12.79
C VAL A 178 2.67 -0.38 11.40
N ASN A 179 2.65 0.42 10.32
CA ASN A 179 2.65 -0.13 8.97
C ASN A 179 3.92 -0.91 8.66
N LYS A 180 5.09 -0.41 9.10
CA LYS A 180 6.34 -1.16 8.95
C LYS A 180 6.26 -2.51 9.68
N MET A 181 5.77 -2.52 10.92
CA MET A 181 5.58 -3.76 11.69
C MET A 181 4.60 -4.70 10.99
N ASN A 182 3.51 -4.19 10.41
CA ASN A 182 2.55 -4.99 9.69
C ASN A 182 3.17 -5.67 8.45
N ASN A 183 3.96 -4.92 7.67
CA ASN A 183 4.62 -5.45 6.47
C ASN A 183 5.72 -6.46 6.81
N ASP A 184 6.58 -6.15 7.79
CA ASP A 184 7.61 -7.08 8.29
C ASP A 184 6.95 -8.39 8.79
N MET A 185 5.75 -8.28 9.37
CA MET A 185 4.98 -9.39 9.90
C MET A 185 4.30 -10.23 8.80
N GLU A 186 3.72 -9.60 7.77
CA GLU A 186 3.15 -10.30 6.61
C GLU A 186 4.23 -11.07 5.85
N GLU A 187 5.38 -10.43 5.58
CA GLU A 187 6.54 -11.08 4.96
C GLU A 187 7.05 -12.26 5.80
N PHE A 188 7.01 -12.13 7.13
CA PHE A 188 7.36 -13.23 8.03
C PHE A 188 6.37 -14.39 7.94
N LEU A 189 5.05 -14.12 7.90
CA LEU A 189 4.02 -15.16 7.78
C LEU A 189 4.14 -15.92 6.46
N ASP A 190 4.34 -15.20 5.35
CA ASP A 190 4.54 -15.82 4.04
C ASP A 190 5.77 -16.73 4.04
N LYS A 191 6.89 -16.26 4.60
CA LYS A 191 8.11 -17.07 4.76
C LYS A 191 7.93 -18.28 5.67
N GLN A 192 7.04 -18.21 6.67
CA GLN A 192 6.70 -19.37 7.51
C GLN A 192 5.89 -20.42 6.73
N MET A 193 5.04 -20.00 5.79
CA MET A 193 4.29 -20.91 4.93
C MET A 193 5.20 -21.57 3.88
N GLU A 194 6.28 -20.91 3.47
CA GLU A 194 7.18 -21.42 2.42
C GLU A 194 8.34 -22.30 2.91
N ASN A 195 8.75 -22.27 4.20
CA ASN A 195 9.87 -23.09 4.69
C ASN A 195 9.89 -23.34 6.23
N GLU A 196 9.76 -24.60 6.68
CA GLU A 196 9.84 -24.98 8.10
C GLU A 196 11.22 -24.70 8.76
N ASN A 197 12.31 -24.67 7.98
CA ASN A 197 13.67 -24.62 8.52
C ASN A 197 14.21 -23.19 8.84
N ASN A 198 13.64 -22.12 8.25
CA ASN A 198 14.04 -20.73 8.53
C ASN A 198 13.21 -20.05 9.64
N SER A 199 12.17 -20.71 10.16
CA SER A 199 11.28 -20.20 11.23
C SER A 199 12.04 -19.83 12.51
N LYS A 200 13.09 -20.58 12.87
CA LYS A 200 13.76 -20.45 14.19
C LYS A 200 14.53 -19.14 14.38
N VAL A 201 15.17 -18.61 13.33
CA VAL A 201 16.04 -17.42 13.43
C VAL A 201 15.23 -16.13 13.52
N ASN A 202 14.09 -16.06 12.84
CA ASN A 202 13.23 -14.88 12.90
C ASN A 202 12.33 -14.89 14.15
N GLN A 203 12.02 -16.07 14.71
CA GLN A 203 11.38 -16.18 16.03
C GLN A 203 12.23 -15.57 17.15
N SER A 204 13.55 -15.78 17.16
CA SER A 204 14.38 -15.31 18.27
C SER A 204 14.38 -13.78 18.44
N LYS A 205 14.26 -13.01 17.35
CA LYS A 205 14.17 -11.54 17.41
C LYS A 205 12.83 -11.05 17.98
N ASN A 206 11.72 -11.67 17.60
CA ASN A 206 10.42 -11.35 18.17
C ASN A 206 10.31 -11.84 19.61
N ASP A 207 10.88 -13.00 19.93
CA ASP A 207 10.93 -13.55 21.27
C ASP A 207 11.75 -12.65 22.22
N GLU A 208 12.85 -12.03 21.75
CA GLU A 208 13.61 -11.02 22.52
C GLU A 208 12.79 -9.76 22.82
N ILE A 209 12.19 -9.14 21.80
CA ILE A 209 11.32 -7.95 21.97
C ILE A 209 10.12 -8.29 22.88
N PHE A 210 9.63 -9.52 22.80
CA PHE A 210 8.52 -10.01 23.58
C PHE A 210 8.89 -10.23 25.06
N GLN A 211 10.02 -10.88 25.33
CA GLN A 211 10.52 -11.13 26.69
C GLN A 211 10.80 -9.83 27.44
N GLU A 212 11.37 -8.84 26.77
CA GLU A 212 11.72 -7.55 27.38
C GLU A 212 10.48 -6.79 27.89
N ASN A 213 9.28 -7.13 27.39
CA ASN A 213 8.06 -6.39 27.63
C ASN A 213 6.88 -7.27 28.13
N GLN A 214 7.18 -8.43 28.70
CA GLN A 214 6.15 -9.31 29.27
C GLN A 214 5.65 -8.77 30.61
N LEU A 215 4.34 -8.77 30.83
CA LEU A 215 3.76 -8.34 32.11
C LEU A 215 4.05 -9.39 33.19
N ILE A 216 4.43 -8.92 34.38
CA ILE A 216 4.70 -9.77 35.53
C ILE A 216 3.36 -10.24 36.11
N PHE A 217 3.06 -11.54 35.98
CA PHE A 217 1.77 -12.09 36.40
C PHE A 217 1.44 -11.82 37.87
N SER A 218 2.46 -11.89 38.74
CA SER A 218 2.31 -11.70 40.18
C SER A 218 1.94 -10.27 40.59
N ASP A 219 2.01 -9.30 39.67
CA ASP A 219 1.54 -7.94 39.92
C ASP A 219 0.01 -7.84 39.86
N TYR A 220 -0.69 -8.92 39.51
CA TYR A 220 -2.15 -8.95 39.33
C TYR A 220 -2.81 -10.03 40.18
N LYS A 221 -4.02 -9.74 40.67
CA LYS A 221 -4.87 -10.71 41.37
C LYS A 221 -6.24 -10.82 40.72
N LYS A 222 -6.76 -12.05 40.64
CA LYS A 222 -8.09 -12.33 40.10
C LYS A 222 -9.15 -11.83 41.06
N THR A 223 -10.20 -11.23 40.53
CA THR A 223 -11.37 -10.81 41.32
C THR A 223 -12.41 -11.93 41.41
N ASP A 224 -13.33 -11.82 42.36
CA ASP A 224 -14.44 -12.76 42.54
C ASP A 224 -15.54 -12.63 41.46
N LYS A 225 -15.36 -11.74 40.48
CA LYS A 225 -16.35 -11.58 39.40
C LYS A 225 -16.39 -12.82 38.51
N GLU A 226 -17.60 -13.22 38.13
CA GLU A 226 -17.80 -14.35 37.24
C GLU A 226 -17.06 -14.18 35.91
N PRO A 227 -16.39 -15.24 35.42
CA PRO A 227 -15.76 -15.25 34.12
C PRO A 227 -16.78 -15.01 32.99
N ARG A 228 -16.34 -14.31 31.94
CA ARG A 228 -17.12 -14.09 30.71
C ARG A 228 -16.59 -14.98 29.57
N LYS A 229 -17.40 -15.13 28.52
CA LYS A 229 -17.07 -15.91 27.31
C LYS A 229 -16.64 -17.34 27.64
N ASP A 230 -17.51 -18.08 28.32
CA ASP A 230 -17.30 -19.50 28.68
C ASP A 230 -16.03 -19.74 29.51
N GLY A 231 -15.70 -18.80 30.40
CA GLY A 231 -14.50 -18.92 31.25
C GLY A 231 -13.23 -18.31 30.66
N ASN A 232 -13.23 -17.91 29.38
CA ASN A 232 -12.02 -17.46 28.70
C ASN A 232 -11.57 -16.05 29.08
N VAL A 233 -12.46 -15.20 29.60
CA VAL A 233 -12.12 -13.83 30.02
C VAL A 233 -12.42 -13.66 31.51
N THR A 234 -11.43 -13.25 32.28
CA THR A 234 -11.53 -13.06 33.73
C THR A 234 -11.12 -11.65 34.11
N LYS A 235 -11.70 -11.11 35.19
CA LYS A 235 -11.39 -9.76 35.68
C LYS A 235 -10.32 -9.83 36.77
N TRP A 236 -9.32 -8.97 36.63
CA TRP A 236 -8.15 -8.85 37.51
C TRP A 236 -7.96 -7.40 37.96
N VAL A 237 -7.19 -7.20 39.02
CA VAL A 237 -6.76 -5.88 39.50
C VAL A 237 -5.28 -5.89 39.83
N ASN A 238 -4.63 -4.73 39.78
CA ASN A 238 -3.23 -4.58 40.20
C ASN A 238 -3.12 -4.78 41.72
N VAL A 239 -2.14 -5.57 42.17
CA VAL A 239 -1.91 -5.86 43.59
C VAL A 239 -1.51 -4.60 44.38
N LYS A 240 -0.82 -3.65 43.73
CA LYS A 240 -0.39 -2.38 44.33
C LYS A 240 -1.48 -1.30 44.28
N ASN A 241 -2.43 -1.40 43.35
CA ASN A 241 -3.51 -0.44 43.16
C ASN A 241 -4.80 -1.16 42.71
N GLU A 242 -5.69 -1.48 43.65
CA GLU A 242 -6.88 -2.29 43.36
C GLU A 242 -7.93 -1.57 42.50
N ASP A 243 -7.82 -0.25 42.36
CA ASP A 243 -8.70 0.55 41.49
C ASP A 243 -8.34 0.39 40.00
N GLU A 244 -7.15 -0.12 39.68
CA GLU A 244 -6.77 -0.44 38.30
C GLU A 244 -7.27 -1.82 37.89
N GLU A 245 -8.29 -1.83 37.02
CA GLU A 245 -8.95 -3.04 36.56
C GLU A 245 -8.40 -3.52 35.21
N TYR A 246 -8.21 -4.83 35.09
CA TYR A 246 -7.71 -5.48 33.89
C TYR A 246 -8.61 -6.67 33.50
N ALA A 247 -8.62 -7.01 32.22
CA ALA A 247 -9.28 -8.20 31.71
C ALA A 247 -8.20 -9.14 31.15
N PHE A 248 -8.13 -10.36 31.66
CA PHE A 248 -7.19 -11.37 31.16
C PHE A 248 -7.97 -12.38 30.34
N LYS A 249 -7.56 -12.56 29.09
CA LYS A 249 -8.11 -13.57 28.18
C LYS A 249 -7.11 -14.73 28.05
N SER A 250 -7.54 -15.95 28.36
CA SER A 250 -6.68 -17.13 28.21
C SER A 250 -6.38 -17.43 26.74
N ILE A 251 -5.14 -17.79 26.45
CA ILE A 251 -4.64 -18.09 25.11
C ILE A 251 -4.28 -19.58 25.04
N SER A 252 -4.65 -20.22 23.93
CA SER A 252 -4.23 -21.60 23.66
C SER A 252 -2.78 -21.64 23.19
N GLU A 253 -2.06 -22.73 23.46
CA GLU A 253 -0.65 -22.84 23.01
C GLU A 253 -0.51 -22.76 21.48
N LYS A 254 -1.54 -23.18 20.73
CA LYS A 254 -1.59 -23.08 19.26
C LYS A 254 -1.70 -21.63 18.79
N ASP A 255 -2.44 -20.80 19.53
CA ASP A 255 -2.72 -19.40 19.18
C ASP A 255 -1.65 -18.46 19.71
N LYS A 256 -0.82 -18.90 20.67
CA LYS A 256 0.19 -18.09 21.35
C LYS A 256 1.01 -17.25 20.39
N ARG A 257 1.54 -17.85 19.31
CA ARG A 257 2.36 -17.14 18.32
C ARG A 257 1.56 -16.04 17.62
N SER A 258 0.34 -16.35 17.19
CA SER A 258 -0.53 -15.37 16.51
C SER A 258 -0.90 -14.21 17.43
N VAL A 259 -1.27 -14.51 18.69
CA VAL A 259 -1.64 -13.51 19.68
C VAL A 259 -0.44 -12.66 20.10
N GLN A 260 0.74 -13.25 20.27
CA GLN A 260 2.00 -12.53 20.51
C GLN A 260 2.21 -11.43 19.46
N ASN A 261 2.03 -11.77 18.18
CA ASN A 261 2.23 -10.82 17.10
C ASN A 261 1.19 -9.67 17.11
N GLN A 262 -0.08 -10.00 17.34
CA GLN A 262 -1.15 -9.00 17.43
C GLN A 262 -0.93 -8.04 18.61
N VAL A 263 -0.54 -8.55 19.78
CA VAL A 263 -0.32 -7.75 20.99
C VAL A 263 0.86 -6.79 20.83
N THR A 264 1.93 -7.20 20.14
CA THR A 264 3.07 -6.31 19.84
C THR A 264 2.63 -5.08 19.06
N ILE A 265 1.78 -5.23 18.04
CA ILE A 265 1.24 -4.11 17.24
C ILE A 265 0.29 -3.26 18.11
N LEU A 266 -0.64 -3.89 18.82
CA LEU A 266 -1.67 -3.19 19.60
C LEU A 266 -1.08 -2.38 20.76
N ARG A 267 0.05 -2.80 21.32
CA ARG A 267 0.75 -2.04 22.38
C ARG A 267 1.32 -0.72 21.85
N GLU A 268 1.83 -0.68 20.62
CA GLU A 268 2.27 0.58 20.01
C GLU A 268 1.12 1.59 19.84
N LEU A 269 -0.10 1.08 19.83
CA LEU A 269 -1.36 1.83 19.71
C LEU A 269 -2.04 2.10 21.06
N HIS A 270 -1.44 1.73 22.21
CA HIS A 270 -2.09 1.81 23.54
C HIS A 270 -2.52 3.23 23.96
N ASP A 271 -1.88 4.27 23.40
CA ASP A 271 -2.22 5.68 23.64
C ASP A 271 -3.34 6.21 22.73
N TRP A 272 -3.77 5.46 21.71
CA TRP A 272 -4.79 5.91 20.78
C TRP A 272 -6.16 5.87 21.46
N GLN A 273 -6.87 7.00 21.50
CA GLN A 273 -8.14 7.13 22.23
C GLN A 273 -9.23 6.16 21.74
N ASN A 274 -9.21 5.80 20.45
CA ASN A 274 -10.23 4.99 19.81
C ASN A 274 -9.92 3.49 19.79
N ILE A 275 -8.81 3.05 20.39
CA ILE A 275 -8.39 1.65 20.39
C ILE A 275 -8.50 1.08 21.80
N ILE A 276 -9.00 -0.16 21.90
CA ILE A 276 -9.02 -0.89 23.17
C ILE A 276 -7.58 -1.02 23.67
N LYS A 277 -7.33 -0.59 24.91
CA LYS A 277 -5.99 -0.65 25.51
C LYS A 277 -5.57 -2.12 25.69
N PHE A 278 -4.50 -2.50 25.00
CA PHE A 278 -3.81 -3.77 25.22
C PHE A 278 -2.52 -3.51 25.99
N TYR A 279 -2.38 -4.19 27.12
CA TYR A 279 -1.27 -3.95 28.05
C TYR A 279 -0.09 -4.87 27.80
N GLY A 280 -0.33 -6.10 27.35
CA GLY A 280 0.74 -7.05 27.05
C GLY A 280 0.26 -8.50 27.17
N LEU A 281 1.22 -9.42 27.25
CA LEU A 281 0.97 -10.82 27.55
C LEU A 281 1.59 -11.18 28.90
N THR A 282 1.01 -12.16 29.58
CA THR A 282 1.53 -12.70 30.83
C THR A 282 1.32 -14.21 30.93
N ASN A 283 2.02 -14.86 31.85
CA ASN A 283 1.97 -16.31 32.05
C ASN A 283 2.00 -16.63 33.55
N ASP A 284 1.08 -17.48 34.00
CA ASP A 284 0.99 -17.94 35.39
C ASP A 284 1.84 -19.20 35.70
N GLY A 285 2.61 -19.67 34.72
CA GLY A 285 3.38 -20.92 34.74
C GLY A 285 2.68 -22.07 34.00
N ASN A 286 1.36 -22.02 33.85
CA ASN A 286 0.55 -23.05 33.19
C ASN A 286 -0.18 -22.53 31.95
N LYS A 287 -0.63 -21.28 31.96
CA LYS A 287 -1.45 -20.67 30.90
C LYS A 287 -0.95 -19.28 30.55
N TRP A 288 -1.06 -18.97 29.26
CA TRP A 288 -0.82 -17.63 28.73
C TRP A 288 -2.10 -16.81 28.74
N TYR A 289 -1.95 -15.51 29.03
CA TYR A 289 -3.03 -14.53 29.00
C TYR A 289 -2.62 -13.30 28.19
N SER A 290 -3.59 -12.72 27.48
CA SER A 290 -3.55 -11.37 26.88
C SER A 290 -4.47 -10.41 27.60
#